data_AF-L7U935-F1
#
_entry.id   AF-L7U935-F1
#
_cell.length_a   1.000
_cell.length_b   1.000
_cell.length_c   1.000
_cell.angle_alpha   90.00
_cell.angle_beta   90.00
_cell.angle_gamma   90.00
#
_symmetry.space_group_name_H-M   'P 1'
#
loop_
_entity.id
_entity.type
_entity.pdbx_description
1 polymer ?
#
loop_
_entity_poly.entity_id
_entity_poly.type
_entity_poly.pdbx_seq_one_letter_code
_entity_poly.pdbx_strand_id
1 'polypeptide(L)'
;MIRGSQRVAGVLGLLLAVTAAAQEVEYKDLGHRVLNTPADPFVFYVDGRSSLPAGNDLSRVVAASRAAFQAWQGVSCAWPVFSFPQDGGVATTGSPMPKVDDPGDRFNVVPVWVTDRQDPRYVDSLRGGDRPAAARPLAFSGYVYQCDIFLNAVDHRWSTQTPTPSGHLDIQSTLMHEIGHCLGLGDSYEAQGAVMFFYLPEGESRRTLATYDTSALCRFYPKTGAVGSPCDTSACGTGLTCVTVPSTVSGKDLKVCAKGCSGTTTGECPAPYVCRASTLVSGSTQACLPALPDGVTPVGRECTPGPRACGNTNGTCIPPVSTPSGNGDFDRWDLGYCTEACSGAISCPTGAACANMPGQGSICLKTCDVNGSDCRPGYACETRAEGSVCVPGCFGDQDCDSNSVCRTCDRVCVPKKTSAKQVGDACTADAECGTNQYCLFAEGNPQGVCAQPCSVAACSCPGGTSCQVVNKEGERACMKYCAASTCASSLRCGTTEQGTPACHPACQSDQDCGPSMRCGSGGTCYDPKARPDAGGCALCNDAGTPPPPPDAGPETPKGESGGCGCQSTPLSAAFLGGLVLLLLLAGRRRNWHKQ
;
A
#
# COMPACT_ATOMS: atom_id res chain seq x y z
N MET A 1 60.25 -53.90 10.53
CA MET A 1 59.19 -53.40 11.44
C MET A 1 59.64 -52.01 11.84
N ILE A 2 59.01 -50.92 11.41
CA ILE A 2 57.86 -50.30 12.09
C ILE A 2 57.11 -49.44 11.06
N ARG A 3 55.81 -49.70 10.94
CA ARG A 3 54.80 -48.85 10.28
C ARG A 3 54.33 -47.80 11.29
N GLY A 4 54.00 -46.59 10.83
CA GLY A 4 53.04 -45.75 11.55
C GLY A 4 53.28 -44.24 11.48
N SER A 5 53.15 -43.63 10.31
CA SER A 5 53.02 -42.17 10.16
C SER A 5 51.66 -41.86 9.58
N GLN A 6 50.63 -41.62 10.40
CA GLN A 6 49.45 -40.81 10.08
C GLN A 6 48.72 -40.44 11.39
N ARG A 7 48.12 -39.24 11.42
CA ARG A 7 47.26 -38.63 12.46
C ARG A 7 47.89 -37.57 13.37
N VAL A 8 48.28 -36.42 12.81
CA VAL A 8 48.03 -35.10 13.43
C VAL A 8 47.81 -34.07 12.30
N ALA A 9 46.62 -34.07 11.71
CA ALA A 9 46.16 -33.00 10.82
C ALA A 9 44.63 -33.00 10.89
N GLY A 10 44.07 -32.30 11.86
CA GLY A 10 42.63 -32.29 12.04
C GLY A 10 42.15 -31.52 13.26
N VAL A 11 42.66 -30.31 13.49
CA VAL A 11 42.00 -29.32 14.39
C VAL A 11 42.15 -27.86 13.91
N LEU A 12 43.01 -27.53 12.93
CA LEU A 12 43.23 -26.14 12.51
C LEU A 12 42.54 -25.75 11.19
N GLY A 13 41.28 -26.16 11.01
CA GLY A 13 40.53 -25.96 9.76
C GLY A 13 39.04 -25.69 9.95
N LEU A 14 38.66 -25.01 11.04
CA LEU A 14 37.27 -24.60 11.30
C LEU A 14 37.19 -23.20 11.92
N LEU A 15 38.05 -22.30 11.43
CA LEU A 15 37.88 -20.84 11.55
C LEU A 15 37.57 -20.25 10.17
N LEU A 16 36.69 -20.93 9.42
CA LEU A 16 36.07 -20.36 8.23
C LEU A 16 35.02 -19.35 8.69
N ALA A 17 35.39 -18.08 8.56
CA ALA A 17 34.54 -16.92 8.37
C ALA A 17 33.02 -17.19 8.44
N VAL A 18 32.46 -17.10 9.65
CA VAL A 18 31.08 -16.67 9.79
C VAL A 18 31.09 -15.16 9.55
N THR A 19 31.18 -14.76 8.29
CA THR A 19 30.66 -13.44 7.91
C THR A 19 29.18 -13.52 8.22
N ALA A 20 28.77 -12.90 9.34
CA ALA A 20 27.40 -12.54 9.55
C ALA A 20 26.97 -11.71 8.34
N ALA A 21 26.30 -12.35 7.39
CA ALA A 21 25.43 -11.65 6.47
C ALA A 21 24.34 -11.07 7.36
N ALA A 22 24.57 -9.87 7.89
CA ALA A 22 23.46 -9.06 8.34
C ALA A 22 22.57 -8.93 7.11
N GLN A 23 21.44 -9.64 7.08
CA GLN A 23 20.35 -9.26 6.21
C GLN A 23 20.10 -7.79 6.53
N GLU A 24 20.43 -6.90 5.61
CA GLU A 24 19.97 -5.53 5.70
C GLU A 24 18.45 -5.63 5.64
N VAL A 25 17.80 -5.40 6.78
CA VAL A 25 16.36 -5.25 6.83
C VAL A 25 16.05 -4.04 5.95
N GLU A 26 15.44 -4.29 4.80
CA GLU A 26 15.05 -3.23 3.88
C GLU A 26 13.85 -2.49 4.49
N TYR A 27 14.07 -1.22 4.83
CA TYR A 27 13.01 -0.34 5.33
C TYR A 27 12.41 0.40 4.15
N LYS A 28 11.10 0.25 3.95
CA LYS A 28 10.38 0.95 2.89
C LYS A 28 10.33 2.45 3.20
N ASP A 29 10.96 3.25 2.36
CA ASP A 29 10.98 4.70 2.44
C ASP A 29 9.88 5.29 1.55
N LEU A 30 8.97 6.08 2.13
CA LEU A 30 7.92 6.77 1.37
C LEU A 30 8.41 8.07 0.70
N GLY A 31 9.68 8.44 0.88
CA GLY A 31 10.30 9.60 0.23
C GLY A 31 9.95 10.94 0.89
N HIS A 32 9.24 10.95 2.01
CA HIS A 32 8.94 12.18 2.76
C HIS A 32 9.28 12.09 4.24
N ARG A 33 9.48 13.24 4.89
CA ARG A 33 9.86 13.40 6.30
C ARG A 33 9.15 14.59 6.92
N VAL A 34 8.84 14.48 8.20
CA VAL A 34 8.41 15.61 9.03
C VAL A 34 9.65 16.31 9.57
N LEU A 35 9.97 17.49 9.06
CA LEU A 35 10.96 18.40 9.67
C LEU A 35 10.30 19.26 10.75
N ASN A 36 10.52 18.87 12.00
CA ASN A 36 10.09 19.56 13.22
C ASN A 36 11.23 19.56 14.24
N THR A 37 11.19 20.51 15.16
CA THR A 37 12.12 20.60 16.29
C THR A 37 11.33 20.85 17.56
N PRO A 38 11.95 20.80 18.76
CA PRO A 38 11.29 21.27 19.96
C PRO A 38 10.79 22.72 19.87
N ALA A 39 11.45 23.58 19.09
CA ALA A 39 11.05 24.97 18.86
C ALA A 39 9.89 25.11 17.86
N ASP A 40 9.78 24.16 16.93
CA ASP A 40 8.69 24.07 15.96
C ASP A 40 8.12 22.66 15.87
N PRO A 41 7.31 22.24 16.86
CA PRO A 41 6.76 20.89 16.89
C PRO A 41 5.67 20.71 15.84
N PHE A 42 5.50 19.48 15.38
CA PHE A 42 4.40 19.10 14.50
C PHE A 42 3.10 19.07 15.32
N VAL A 43 2.23 20.06 15.08
CA VAL A 43 0.98 20.24 15.83
C VAL A 43 -0.11 19.35 15.26
N PHE A 44 -0.80 18.57 16.09
CA PHE A 44 -1.95 17.78 15.65
C PHE A 44 -3.20 18.05 16.49
N TYR A 45 -4.36 17.80 15.87
CA TYR A 45 -5.69 17.99 16.41
C TYR A 45 -6.47 16.67 16.31
N VAL A 46 -7.56 16.55 17.05
CA VAL A 46 -8.49 15.42 17.01
C VAL A 46 -9.84 15.90 16.50
N ASP A 47 -10.47 15.17 15.59
CA ASP A 47 -11.81 15.48 15.11
C ASP A 47 -12.84 15.42 16.25
N GLY A 48 -13.36 16.59 16.61
CA GLY A 48 -14.35 16.80 17.65
C GLY A 48 -15.77 17.05 17.15
N ARG A 49 -16.05 16.80 15.86
CA ARG A 49 -17.40 17.01 15.29
C ARG A 49 -18.46 16.13 15.96
N SER A 50 -18.05 15.05 16.63
CA SER A 50 -18.90 14.18 17.44
C SER A 50 -18.33 14.01 18.85
N SER A 51 -19.20 13.93 19.86
CA SER A 51 -18.81 13.54 21.23
C SER A 51 -18.64 12.02 21.40
N LEU A 52 -19.19 11.23 20.46
CA LEU A 52 -19.10 9.78 20.41
C LEU A 52 -18.61 9.29 19.03
N PRO A 53 -17.43 9.73 18.57
CA PRO A 53 -16.89 9.28 17.28
C PRO A 53 -16.77 7.76 17.22
N ALA A 54 -17.39 7.15 16.20
CA ALA A 54 -17.48 5.69 16.04
C ALA A 54 -17.92 4.95 17.33
N GLY A 55 -18.80 5.57 18.13
CA GLY A 55 -19.29 5.00 19.39
C GLY A 55 -18.31 5.05 20.57
N ASN A 56 -17.15 5.71 20.43
CA ASN A 56 -16.17 5.88 21.50
C ASN A 56 -16.28 7.28 22.11
N ASP A 57 -16.12 7.39 23.44
CA ASP A 57 -16.03 8.69 24.11
C ASP A 57 -14.87 9.52 23.55
N LEU A 58 -15.15 10.76 23.10
CA LEU A 58 -14.15 11.63 22.48
C LEU A 58 -12.91 11.83 23.37
N SER A 59 -13.06 11.92 24.70
CA SER A 59 -11.91 12.07 25.60
C SER A 59 -10.98 10.86 25.57
N ARG A 60 -11.53 9.66 25.35
CA ARG A 60 -10.74 8.43 25.17
C ARG A 60 -10.06 8.38 23.82
N VAL A 61 -10.71 8.88 22.76
CA VAL A 61 -10.09 9.01 21.43
C VAL A 61 -8.92 10.00 21.51
N VAL A 62 -9.10 11.16 22.14
CA VAL A 62 -8.02 12.13 22.39
C VAL A 62 -6.86 11.48 23.14
N ALA A 63 -7.14 10.71 24.20
CA ALA A 63 -6.11 10.00 24.94
C ALA A 63 -5.35 8.97 24.07
N ALA A 64 -6.07 8.21 23.23
CA ALA A 64 -5.48 7.24 22.31
C ALA A 64 -4.59 7.92 21.23
N SER A 65 -5.05 9.01 20.61
CA SER A 65 -4.27 9.78 19.64
C SER A 65 -2.99 10.34 20.27
N ARG A 66 -3.08 10.91 21.47
CA ARG A 66 -1.91 11.42 22.19
C ARG A 66 -0.91 10.31 22.52
N ALA A 67 -1.39 9.17 23.00
CA ALA A 67 -0.54 8.02 23.29
C ALA A 67 0.16 7.48 22.03
N ALA A 68 -0.51 7.50 20.88
CA ALA A 68 0.07 7.09 19.60
C ALA A 68 1.26 7.98 19.18
N PHE A 69 1.11 9.31 19.22
CA PHE A 69 2.21 10.24 18.95
C PHE A 69 3.34 10.14 19.99
N GLN A 70 2.99 9.96 21.28
CA GLN A 70 3.96 9.80 22.35
C GLN A 70 4.83 8.56 22.17
N ALA A 71 4.29 7.46 21.65
CA ALA A 71 5.07 6.25 21.38
C ALA A 71 6.22 6.53 20.39
N TRP A 72 5.93 7.23 19.29
CA TRP A 72 6.94 7.63 18.30
C TRP A 72 7.92 8.68 18.85
N GLN A 73 7.44 9.69 19.58
CA GLN A 73 8.29 10.71 20.21
C GLN A 73 9.21 10.13 21.28
N GLY A 74 8.80 9.05 21.94
CA GLY A 74 9.57 8.36 22.98
C GLY A 74 10.80 7.61 22.47
N VAL A 75 10.97 7.49 21.15
CA VAL A 75 12.13 6.83 20.55
C VAL A 75 13.38 7.69 20.70
N SER A 76 14.28 7.26 21.59
CA SER A 76 15.41 8.08 22.05
C SER A 76 16.43 8.45 20.96
N CYS A 77 16.60 7.60 19.95
CA CYS A 77 17.49 7.81 18.80
C CYS A 77 16.90 8.75 17.73
N ALA A 78 15.59 9.05 17.80
CA ALA A 78 14.86 9.76 16.76
C ALA A 78 14.43 11.15 17.23
N TRP A 79 14.47 12.15 16.35
CA TRP A 79 14.18 13.54 16.70
C TRP A 79 12.78 14.12 16.48
N PRO A 80 11.78 13.46 15.85
CA PRO A 80 10.45 14.05 15.70
C PRO A 80 9.85 14.50 17.03
N VAL A 81 9.26 15.70 17.03
CA VAL A 81 8.59 16.29 18.20
C VAL A 81 7.16 16.71 17.86
N PHE A 82 6.19 16.15 18.55
CA PHE A 82 4.80 16.46 18.34
C PHE A 82 4.28 17.35 19.47
N SER A 83 3.25 18.14 19.16
CA SER A 83 2.55 18.92 20.17
C SER A 83 1.05 18.79 20.00
N PHE A 84 0.37 18.74 21.14
CA PHE A 84 -1.07 18.80 21.23
C PHE A 84 -1.45 20.16 21.82
N PRO A 85 -2.33 20.94 21.16
CA PRO A 85 -2.72 22.27 21.62
C PRO A 85 -3.22 22.29 23.07
N GLN A 86 -2.85 23.34 23.82
CA GLN A 86 -3.17 23.48 25.24
C GLN A 86 -4.64 23.81 25.50
N ASP A 87 -5.33 24.37 24.52
CA ASP A 87 -6.77 24.67 24.52
C ASP A 87 -7.64 23.42 24.25
N GLY A 88 -7.04 22.23 24.27
CA GLY A 88 -7.74 20.95 24.19
C GLY A 88 -7.57 20.24 22.87
N GLY A 89 -7.01 20.88 21.83
CA GLY A 89 -6.60 20.22 20.58
C GLY A 89 -7.71 19.45 19.85
N VAL A 90 -8.97 19.73 20.18
CA VAL A 90 -10.15 19.15 19.57
C VAL A 90 -10.67 20.14 18.52
N ALA A 91 -10.71 19.70 17.27
CA ALA A 91 -11.12 20.52 16.14
C ALA A 91 -12.60 20.35 15.82
N THR A 92 -13.28 21.44 15.54
CA THR A 92 -14.64 21.45 14.98
C THR A 92 -14.65 22.30 13.71
N THR A 93 -15.62 22.10 12.83
CA THR A 93 -15.74 22.93 11.62
C THR A 93 -15.91 24.39 12.02
N GLY A 94 -14.99 25.25 11.59
CA GLY A 94 -14.94 26.67 11.93
C GLY A 94 -14.00 27.03 13.09
N SER A 95 -13.39 26.05 13.79
CA SER A 95 -12.36 26.34 14.79
C SER A 95 -11.49 25.11 15.14
N PRO A 96 -10.14 25.21 15.10
CA PRO A 96 -9.33 26.32 14.59
C PRO A 96 -9.21 26.36 13.05
N MET A 97 -9.83 25.40 12.36
CA MET A 97 -9.79 25.25 10.91
C MET A 97 -11.17 25.46 10.28
N PRO A 98 -11.24 25.91 9.02
CA PRO A 98 -12.52 26.05 8.32
C PRO A 98 -13.29 24.73 8.21
N LYS A 99 -12.59 23.62 7.93
CA LYS A 99 -13.18 22.31 7.70
C LYS A 99 -12.24 21.21 8.19
N VAL A 100 -12.70 20.35 9.09
CA VAL A 100 -11.88 19.33 9.79
C VAL A 100 -11.42 18.20 8.87
N ASP A 101 -12.19 17.92 7.81
CA ASP A 101 -11.94 16.85 6.85
C ASP A 101 -11.35 17.37 5.52
N ASP A 102 -10.69 18.54 5.53
CA ASP A 102 -10.03 19.10 4.35
C ASP A 102 -8.56 18.65 4.27
N PRO A 103 -8.23 17.65 3.42
CA PRO A 103 -6.86 17.14 3.30
C PRO A 103 -5.90 18.10 2.58
N GLY A 104 -6.36 19.29 2.19
CA GLY A 104 -5.56 20.32 1.52
C GLY A 104 -5.25 21.53 2.39
N ASP A 105 -5.62 21.51 3.67
CA ASP A 105 -5.35 22.61 4.58
C ASP A 105 -3.93 22.53 5.22
N ARG A 106 -3.71 23.21 6.34
CA ARG A 106 -2.40 23.22 7.04
C ARG A 106 -2.44 22.51 8.40
N PHE A 107 -3.55 21.88 8.73
CA PHE A 107 -3.83 21.30 10.03
C PHE A 107 -3.73 19.78 9.95
N ASN A 108 -3.15 19.17 10.98
CA ASN A 108 -3.04 17.72 11.06
C ASN A 108 -4.17 17.19 11.93
N VAL A 109 -5.16 16.54 11.35
CA VAL A 109 -6.28 15.97 12.11
C VAL A 109 -6.14 14.46 12.21
N VAL A 110 -6.05 13.97 13.46
CA VAL A 110 -5.71 12.58 13.79
C VAL A 110 -6.57 12.05 14.96
N PRO A 111 -7.60 11.23 14.70
CA PRO A 111 -8.16 10.89 13.38
C PRO A 111 -9.23 11.86 12.91
N VAL A 112 -9.50 11.82 11.60
CA VAL A 112 -10.76 12.23 10.94
C VAL A 112 -11.65 10.99 10.77
N TRP A 113 -12.91 11.08 11.16
CA TRP A 113 -13.85 9.96 11.06
C TRP A 113 -14.68 10.00 9.79
N VAL A 114 -14.64 8.92 9.01
CA VAL A 114 -15.53 8.70 7.87
C VAL A 114 -16.66 7.78 8.31
N THR A 115 -17.87 8.31 8.44
CA THR A 115 -19.04 7.60 8.98
C THR A 115 -20.14 7.37 7.96
N ASP A 116 -19.97 7.86 6.72
CA ASP A 116 -20.94 7.72 5.64
C ASP A 116 -20.23 7.26 4.36
N ARG A 117 -20.81 6.28 3.65
CA ARG A 117 -20.33 5.82 2.33
C ARG A 117 -20.39 6.92 1.28
N GLN A 118 -21.23 7.94 1.49
CA GLN A 118 -21.35 9.11 0.60
C GLN A 118 -20.26 10.16 0.85
N ASP A 119 -19.49 10.07 1.94
CA ASP A 119 -18.34 10.96 2.12
C ASP A 119 -17.32 10.66 1.01
N PRO A 120 -16.89 11.65 0.21
CA PRO A 120 -15.89 11.44 -0.85
C PRO A 120 -14.62 10.71 -0.37
N ARG A 121 -14.25 10.87 0.91
CA ARG A 121 -13.03 10.28 1.47
C ARG A 121 -13.18 8.78 1.74
N TYR A 122 -14.41 8.29 1.80
CA TYR A 122 -14.68 6.85 1.78
C TYR A 122 -14.09 6.21 0.52
N VAL A 123 -14.26 6.85 -0.64
CA VAL A 123 -13.66 6.41 -1.91
C VAL A 123 -12.20 6.85 -2.00
N ASP A 124 -11.93 8.13 -1.81
CA ASP A 124 -10.64 8.74 -2.16
C ASP A 124 -9.51 8.44 -1.18
N SER A 125 -9.80 8.28 0.11
CA SER A 125 -8.80 7.99 1.15
C SER A 125 -8.83 6.52 1.56
N LEU A 126 -10.04 5.94 1.68
CA LEU A 126 -10.24 4.60 2.24
C LEU A 126 -10.51 3.51 1.18
N ARG A 127 -10.33 3.85 -0.11
CA ARG A 127 -10.50 2.93 -1.25
C ARG A 127 -11.85 2.21 -1.26
N GLY A 128 -12.92 2.95 -1.05
CA GLY A 128 -14.28 2.39 -1.07
C GLY A 128 -14.55 1.39 0.05
N GLY A 129 -13.77 1.45 1.14
CA GLY A 129 -13.89 0.58 2.31
C GLY A 129 -12.83 -0.50 2.41
N ASP A 130 -12.01 -0.69 1.37
CA ASP A 130 -10.95 -1.71 1.35
C ASP A 130 -9.87 -1.48 2.42
N ARG A 131 -9.78 -0.25 2.94
CA ARG A 131 -8.83 0.12 4.00
C ARG A 131 -9.55 0.53 5.30
N PRO A 132 -9.10 0.03 6.46
CA PRO A 132 -9.61 0.50 7.74
C PRO A 132 -9.15 1.93 8.06
N ALA A 133 -7.98 2.33 7.56
CA ALA A 133 -7.40 3.64 7.81
C ALA A 133 -6.50 4.08 6.66
N ALA A 134 -6.20 5.38 6.61
CA ALA A 134 -5.21 5.94 5.70
C ALA A 134 -4.63 7.27 6.19
N ALA A 135 -3.31 7.37 6.22
CA ALA A 135 -2.56 8.62 6.29
C ALA A 135 -2.57 9.36 4.95
N ARG A 136 -2.79 10.68 4.99
CA ARG A 136 -2.80 11.57 3.83
C ARG A 136 -1.78 12.69 4.04
N PRO A 137 -0.47 12.41 3.86
CA PRO A 137 0.55 13.45 3.93
C PRO A 137 0.43 14.41 2.75
N LEU A 138 0.31 15.70 3.04
CA LEU A 138 0.60 16.77 2.10
C LEU A 138 2.10 17.04 2.17
N ALA A 139 2.83 16.46 1.22
CA ALA A 139 4.26 16.61 1.13
C ALA A 139 4.68 17.41 -0.12
N PHE A 140 5.75 18.17 0.00
CA PHE A 140 6.42 18.81 -1.12
C PHE A 140 7.93 18.70 -0.93
N SER A 141 8.64 18.26 -1.98
CA SER A 141 10.08 17.97 -1.93
C SER A 141 10.48 16.98 -0.82
N GLY A 142 9.61 16.02 -0.52
CA GLY A 142 9.79 15.10 0.60
C GLY A 142 9.64 15.76 1.98
N TYR A 143 9.24 17.03 2.08
CA TYR A 143 8.88 17.62 3.37
C TYR A 143 7.38 17.53 3.59
N VAL A 144 6.96 16.97 4.72
CA VAL A 144 5.55 16.86 5.12
C VAL A 144 5.12 18.15 5.82
N TYR A 145 4.15 18.84 5.24
CA TYR A 145 3.55 20.06 5.78
C TYR A 145 2.36 19.74 6.66
N GLN A 146 1.61 18.74 6.23
CA GLN A 146 0.39 18.28 6.85
C GLN A 146 0.28 16.77 6.68
N CYS A 147 -0.38 16.07 7.59
CA CYS A 147 -0.77 14.69 7.47
C CYS A 147 -2.04 14.43 8.28
N ASP A 148 -3.16 14.30 7.59
CA ASP A 148 -4.41 13.83 8.17
C ASP A 148 -4.46 12.31 8.20
N ILE A 149 -5.17 11.75 9.18
CA ILE A 149 -5.38 10.31 9.28
C ILE A 149 -6.87 10.02 9.28
N PHE A 150 -7.35 9.34 8.25
CA PHE A 150 -8.77 8.98 8.10
C PHE A 150 -9.01 7.58 8.65
N LEU A 151 -10.07 7.40 9.43
CA LEU A 151 -10.54 6.09 9.90
C LEU A 151 -11.91 5.76 9.31
N ASN A 152 -12.02 4.52 8.82
CA ASN A 152 -13.26 3.96 8.27
C ASN A 152 -14.19 3.51 9.40
N ALA A 153 -15.12 4.38 9.83
CA ALA A 153 -16.18 4.03 10.77
C ALA A 153 -17.47 3.56 10.09
N VAL A 154 -17.45 3.35 8.77
CA VAL A 154 -18.54 2.77 8.00
C VAL A 154 -18.52 1.25 8.10
N ASP A 155 -17.37 0.63 7.82
CA ASP A 155 -17.23 -0.82 7.72
C ASP A 155 -16.62 -1.46 8.96
N HIS A 156 -15.87 -0.69 9.76
CA HIS A 156 -15.15 -1.21 10.91
C HIS A 156 -15.66 -0.65 12.23
N ARG A 157 -15.55 -1.48 13.27
CA ARG A 157 -15.82 -1.08 14.65
C ARG A 157 -14.49 -0.76 15.33
N TRP A 158 -14.52 0.29 16.15
CA TRP A 158 -13.32 0.85 16.75
C TRP A 158 -13.40 0.78 18.27
N SER A 159 -12.26 0.56 18.93
CA SER A 159 -12.20 0.55 20.39
C SER A 159 -10.96 1.25 20.90
N THR A 160 -11.12 1.90 22.05
CA THR A 160 -10.03 2.40 22.91
C THR A 160 -9.70 1.45 24.06
N GLN A 161 -10.48 0.39 24.26
CA GLN A 161 -10.35 -0.50 25.42
C GLN A 161 -9.09 -1.38 25.35
N THR A 162 -8.63 -1.83 26.52
CA THR A 162 -7.50 -2.76 26.65
C THR A 162 -7.92 -3.92 27.56
N PRO A 163 -7.91 -5.18 27.08
CA PRO A 163 -7.61 -5.59 25.71
C PRO A 163 -8.65 -5.09 24.70
N THR A 164 -8.29 -5.02 23.42
CA THR A 164 -9.21 -4.70 22.33
C THR A 164 -10.29 -5.79 22.27
N PRO A 165 -11.60 -5.45 22.27
CA PRO A 165 -12.66 -6.43 22.13
C PRO A 165 -12.57 -7.12 20.77
N SER A 166 -12.95 -8.41 20.72
CA SER A 166 -13.11 -9.11 19.44
C SER A 166 -14.09 -8.35 18.52
N GLY A 167 -13.81 -8.38 17.22
CA GLY A 167 -14.61 -7.65 16.23
C GLY A 167 -14.38 -6.13 16.20
N HIS A 168 -13.34 -5.63 16.88
CA HIS A 168 -12.98 -4.20 16.89
C HIS A 168 -11.50 -4.00 16.55
N LEU A 169 -11.20 -2.93 15.84
CA LEU A 169 -9.85 -2.43 15.65
C LEU A 169 -9.44 -1.51 16.80
N ASP A 170 -8.19 -1.61 17.23
CA ASP A 170 -7.63 -0.76 18.28
C ASP A 170 -7.23 0.62 17.72
N ILE A 171 -7.89 1.67 18.20
CA ILE A 171 -7.66 3.04 17.72
C ILE A 171 -6.19 3.44 17.89
N GLN A 172 -5.59 3.19 19.07
CA GLN A 172 -4.21 3.60 19.30
C GLN A 172 -3.24 2.88 18.35
N SER A 173 -3.39 1.56 18.17
CA SER A 173 -2.52 0.76 17.31
C SER A 173 -2.61 1.18 15.84
N THR A 174 -3.82 1.40 15.34
CA THR A 174 -4.02 1.89 13.98
C THR A 174 -3.45 3.29 13.80
N LEU A 175 -3.70 4.21 14.73
CA LEU A 175 -3.11 5.55 14.66
C LEU A 175 -1.57 5.50 14.72
N MET A 176 -0.99 4.60 15.51
CA MET A 176 0.46 4.42 15.51
C MET A 176 1.00 3.99 14.15
N HIS A 177 0.31 3.08 13.45
CA HIS A 177 0.65 2.67 12.08
C HIS A 177 0.60 3.85 11.11
N GLU A 178 -0.52 4.57 11.08
CA GLU A 178 -0.71 5.70 10.15
C GLU A 178 0.22 6.87 10.44
N ILE A 179 0.55 7.15 11.71
CA ILE A 179 1.56 8.15 12.08
C ILE A 179 2.94 7.75 11.52
N GLY A 180 3.25 6.45 11.47
CA GLY A 180 4.47 5.97 10.82
C GLY A 180 4.52 6.33 9.34
N HIS A 181 3.40 6.20 8.61
CA HIS A 181 3.30 6.69 7.24
C HIS A 181 3.47 8.21 7.12
N CYS A 182 2.90 9.00 8.04
CA CYS A 182 3.16 10.45 8.09
C CYS A 182 4.66 10.75 8.29
N LEU A 183 5.37 9.91 9.04
CA LEU A 183 6.82 10.01 9.27
C LEU A 183 7.66 9.47 8.10
N GLY A 184 7.03 8.96 7.05
CA GLY A 184 7.73 8.45 5.86
C GLY A 184 8.07 6.97 5.90
N LEU A 185 7.60 6.23 6.91
CA LEU A 185 7.79 4.78 7.02
C LEU A 185 6.73 4.07 6.17
N GLY A 186 7.15 3.21 5.27
CA GLY A 186 6.23 2.33 4.54
C GLY A 186 5.88 1.07 5.32
N ASP A 187 4.91 0.32 4.79
CA ASP A 187 4.53 -0.98 5.33
C ASP A 187 5.70 -1.96 5.40
N SER A 188 5.70 -2.78 6.45
CA SER A 188 6.46 -4.02 6.54
C SER A 188 5.57 -5.21 6.18
N TYR A 189 6.12 -6.15 5.43
CA TYR A 189 5.47 -7.42 5.08
C TYR A 189 6.08 -8.62 5.82
N GLU A 190 7.15 -8.39 6.58
CA GLU A 190 7.92 -9.45 7.25
C GLU A 190 7.86 -9.36 8.78
N ALA A 191 7.74 -8.15 9.33
CA ALA A 191 7.79 -7.92 10.76
C ALA A 191 6.40 -8.00 11.42
N GLN A 192 5.78 -9.19 11.47
CA GLN A 192 4.38 -9.39 11.92
C GLN A 192 4.01 -8.75 13.29
N GLY A 193 4.97 -8.63 14.21
CA GLY A 193 4.76 -7.99 15.51
C GLY A 193 4.97 -6.47 15.53
N ALA A 194 5.37 -5.88 14.41
CA ALA A 194 5.62 -4.45 14.28
C ALA A 194 4.33 -3.66 14.11
N VAL A 195 4.37 -2.41 14.53
CA VAL A 195 3.30 -1.45 14.29
C VAL A 195 3.16 -1.19 12.80
N MET A 196 4.27 -1.07 12.08
CA MET A 196 4.28 -0.88 10.62
C MET A 196 3.97 -2.13 9.80
N PHE A 197 3.63 -3.26 10.43
CA PHE A 197 3.17 -4.42 9.66
C PHE A 197 1.83 -4.12 9.00
N PHE A 198 1.71 -4.40 7.70
CA PHE A 198 0.58 -3.99 6.85
C PHE A 198 -0.81 -4.46 7.32
N TYR A 199 -0.87 -5.45 8.22
CA TYR A 199 -2.11 -6.05 8.70
C TYR A 199 -2.22 -6.02 10.23
N LEU A 200 -3.35 -5.50 10.72
CA LEU A 200 -3.75 -5.54 12.14
C LEU A 200 -5.07 -6.33 12.27
N PRO A 201 -5.06 -7.53 12.87
CA PRO A 201 -6.28 -8.28 13.13
C PRO A 201 -7.22 -7.57 14.12
N GLU A 202 -8.53 -7.78 13.95
CA GLU A 202 -9.53 -7.34 14.93
C GLU A 202 -9.35 -8.06 16.28
N GLY A 203 -9.51 -7.33 17.38
CA GLY A 203 -9.26 -7.83 18.74
C GLY A 203 -7.78 -7.82 19.15
N GLU A 204 -6.86 -7.42 18.28
CA GLU A 204 -5.46 -7.23 18.63
C GLU A 204 -5.13 -5.77 18.96
N SER A 205 -4.02 -5.57 19.68
CA SER A 205 -3.44 -4.25 19.94
C SER A 205 -1.92 -4.31 19.85
N ARG A 206 -1.32 -3.36 19.12
CA ARG A 206 0.12 -3.09 18.99
C ARG A 206 0.43 -1.68 19.45
N ARG A 207 0.31 -1.43 20.76
CA ARG A 207 0.51 -0.11 21.39
C ARG A 207 1.96 0.17 21.81
N THR A 208 2.88 -0.73 21.47
CA THR A 208 4.32 -0.64 21.76
C THR A 208 5.08 -0.84 20.46
N LEU A 209 6.03 0.04 20.17
CA LEU A 209 6.89 -0.05 18.99
C LEU A 209 7.81 -1.27 19.10
N ALA A 210 7.89 -2.06 18.03
CA ALA A 210 8.82 -3.17 17.92
C ALA A 210 10.23 -2.68 17.53
N THR A 211 11.20 -3.60 17.54
CA THR A 211 12.57 -3.32 17.08
C THR A 211 12.61 -2.84 15.64
N TYR A 212 11.74 -3.38 14.77
CA TYR A 212 11.62 -2.94 13.39
C TYR A 212 11.24 -1.45 13.32
N ASP A 213 10.17 -1.06 14.02
CA ASP A 213 9.63 0.31 13.99
C ASP A 213 10.65 1.32 14.53
N THR A 214 11.26 0.99 15.67
CA THR A 214 12.27 1.87 16.30
C THR A 214 13.51 1.99 15.43
N SER A 215 14.01 0.90 14.84
CA SER A 215 15.19 0.92 13.97
C SER A 215 14.94 1.70 12.68
N ALA A 216 13.76 1.53 12.07
CA ALA A 216 13.34 2.28 10.89
C ALA A 216 13.30 3.80 11.19
N LEU A 217 12.68 4.17 12.32
CA LEU A 217 12.61 5.57 12.73
C LEU A 217 14.01 6.14 13.05
N CYS A 218 14.87 5.39 13.76
CA CYS A 218 16.26 5.82 14.02
C CYS A 218 17.03 6.09 12.72
N ARG A 219 16.82 5.27 11.70
CA ARG A 219 17.49 5.41 10.40
C ARG A 219 17.04 6.68 9.67
N PHE A 220 15.75 7.01 9.75
CA PHE A 220 15.19 8.14 9.01
C PHE A 220 15.32 9.47 9.74
N TYR A 221 15.40 9.44 11.07
CA TYR A 221 15.49 10.62 11.93
C TYR A 221 16.66 10.54 12.92
N PRO A 222 17.90 10.27 12.50
CA PRO A 222 18.98 9.98 13.43
C PRO A 222 19.32 11.22 14.29
N LYS A 223 19.39 11.05 15.62
CA LYS A 223 19.95 12.03 16.56
C LYS A 223 21.48 11.94 16.66
N THR A 224 22.15 11.68 15.54
CA THR A 224 23.61 11.46 15.50
C THR A 224 24.39 12.71 15.11
N GLY A 225 23.71 13.83 14.90
CA GLY A 225 24.33 15.07 14.42
C GLY A 225 24.60 15.05 12.91
N ALA A 226 24.06 14.09 12.16
CA ALA A 226 24.08 14.06 10.69
C ALA A 226 23.28 15.22 10.08
N VAL A 227 23.40 15.44 8.76
CA VAL A 227 22.63 16.48 8.05
C VAL A 227 21.15 16.37 8.37
N GLY A 228 20.56 17.47 8.81
CA GLY A 228 19.17 17.57 9.22
C GLY A 228 18.86 17.26 10.68
N SER A 229 19.81 16.68 11.43
CA SER A 229 19.64 16.46 12.87
C SER A 229 19.44 17.80 13.59
N PRO A 230 18.49 17.92 14.53
CA PRO A 230 18.39 19.10 15.37
C PRO A 230 19.67 19.31 16.18
N CYS A 231 20.16 20.53 16.20
CA CYS A 231 21.41 20.88 16.88
C CYS A 231 21.23 21.78 18.11
N ASP A 232 20.00 21.88 18.61
CA ASP A 232 19.67 22.56 19.87
C ASP A 232 20.20 21.81 21.10
N THR A 233 20.19 20.48 21.04
CA THR A 233 20.54 19.60 22.17
C THR A 233 21.71 18.66 21.87
N SER A 234 22.10 18.54 20.60
CA SER A 234 23.13 17.64 20.13
C SER A 234 24.13 18.39 19.26
N ALA A 235 25.43 18.13 19.46
CA ALA A 235 26.45 18.68 18.57
C ALA A 235 26.33 18.06 17.17
N CYS A 236 26.59 18.87 16.14
CA CYS A 236 26.69 18.36 14.79
C CYS A 236 27.93 17.48 14.62
N GLY A 237 27.82 16.47 13.76
CA GLY A 237 28.94 15.59 13.42
C GLY A 237 30.10 16.36 12.78
N THR A 238 31.27 15.71 12.71
CA THR A 238 32.48 16.32 12.13
C THR A 238 32.22 16.86 10.71
N GLY A 239 32.60 18.11 10.47
CA GLY A 239 32.43 18.78 9.17
C GLY A 239 31.03 19.36 8.93
N LEU A 240 30.14 19.31 9.94
CA LEU A 240 28.80 19.88 9.89
C LEU A 240 28.71 21.12 10.80
N THR A 241 27.93 22.09 10.38
CA THR A 241 27.68 23.34 11.11
C THR A 241 26.22 23.37 11.57
N CYS A 242 26.00 23.75 12.83
CA CYS A 242 24.65 24.03 13.31
C CYS A 242 24.19 25.37 12.71
N VAL A 243 23.18 25.32 11.84
CA VAL A 243 22.65 26.50 11.15
C VAL A 243 21.22 26.75 11.60
N THR A 244 20.82 28.03 11.61
CA THR A 244 19.43 28.43 11.83
C THR A 244 18.79 28.73 10.49
N VAL A 245 17.67 28.07 10.19
CA VAL A 245 16.88 28.25 8.97
C VAL A 245 15.41 28.40 9.32
N PRO A 246 14.63 29.23 8.61
CA PRO A 246 13.20 29.30 8.84
C PRO A 246 12.55 27.97 8.42
N SER A 247 11.63 27.50 9.27
CA SER A 247 10.66 26.46 8.96
C SER A 247 9.83 26.91 7.79
N THR A 248 9.71 26.03 6.81
CA THR A 248 9.01 26.31 5.57
C THR A 248 7.50 26.09 5.72
N VAL A 249 7.06 25.55 6.86
CA VAL A 249 5.66 25.43 7.28
C VAL A 249 5.26 26.60 8.19
N SER A 250 5.97 26.79 9.30
CA SER A 250 5.54 27.70 10.37
C SER A 250 6.21 29.07 10.31
N GLY A 251 7.31 29.21 9.57
CA GLY A 251 8.19 30.38 9.60
C GLY A 251 9.08 30.49 10.84
N LYS A 252 8.95 29.60 11.83
CA LYS A 252 9.81 29.60 13.04
C LYS A 252 11.22 29.12 12.73
N ASP A 253 12.17 29.52 13.56
CA ASP A 253 13.56 29.07 13.43
C ASP A 253 13.72 27.57 13.72
N LEU A 254 14.28 26.85 12.75
CA LEU A 254 14.78 25.49 12.87
C LEU A 254 16.30 25.52 12.99
N LYS A 255 16.84 24.85 14.00
CA LYS A 255 18.28 24.64 14.14
C LYS A 255 18.64 23.23 13.74
N VAL A 256 19.36 23.10 12.64
CA VAL A 256 19.71 21.82 12.05
C VAL A 256 21.19 21.76 11.70
N CYS A 257 21.76 20.55 11.73
CA CYS A 257 23.09 20.30 11.21
C CYS A 257 23.08 20.37 9.68
N ALA A 258 23.95 21.19 9.10
CA ALA A 258 24.11 21.34 7.66
C ALA A 258 25.58 21.19 7.26
N LYS A 259 25.82 20.76 6.02
CA LYS A 259 27.13 20.84 5.37
C LYS A 259 27.08 21.76 4.18
N GLY A 260 28.26 22.24 3.78
CA GLY A 260 28.45 22.81 2.46
C GLY A 260 28.15 21.77 1.37
N CYS A 261 27.69 22.24 0.23
CA CYS A 261 27.46 21.38 -0.93
C CYS A 261 27.87 22.08 -2.23
N SER A 262 28.02 21.31 -3.30
CA SER A 262 28.41 21.80 -4.63
C SER A 262 27.24 21.85 -5.62
N GLY A 263 26.18 21.07 -5.37
CA GLY A 263 25.04 20.93 -6.28
C GLY A 263 25.36 20.14 -7.55
N THR A 264 26.57 19.59 -7.66
CA THR A 264 27.03 18.83 -8.84
C THR A 264 26.88 17.31 -8.68
N THR A 265 26.64 16.85 -7.45
CA THR A 265 26.55 15.41 -7.13
C THR A 265 25.13 15.07 -6.71
N THR A 266 24.52 14.11 -7.41
CA THR A 266 23.21 13.57 -7.07
C THR A 266 23.21 12.94 -5.69
N GLY A 267 22.20 13.26 -4.85
CA GLY A 267 22.12 12.74 -3.49
C GLY A 267 23.14 13.32 -2.51
N GLU A 268 23.84 14.40 -2.88
CA GLU A 268 24.81 15.08 -2.00
C GLU A 268 24.17 15.50 -0.67
N CYS A 269 22.90 15.94 -0.73
CA CYS A 269 22.07 16.23 0.43
C CYS A 269 21.00 15.12 0.58
N PRO A 270 20.81 14.56 1.79
CA PRO A 270 19.78 13.55 2.02
C PRO A 270 18.40 14.20 1.95
N ALA A 271 17.43 13.51 1.35
CA ALA A 271 16.05 13.98 1.35
C ALA A 271 15.53 14.19 2.79
N PRO A 272 14.76 15.26 3.06
CA PRO A 272 14.25 16.29 2.14
C PRO A 272 15.15 17.55 2.02
N TYR A 273 16.43 17.45 2.38
CA TYR A 273 17.39 18.55 2.24
C TYR A 273 17.91 18.63 0.81
N VAL A 274 18.05 19.85 0.32
CA VAL A 274 18.53 20.15 -1.02
C VAL A 274 19.73 21.08 -0.95
N CYS A 275 20.61 20.99 -1.93
CA CYS A 275 21.76 21.89 -2.01
C CYS A 275 21.30 23.27 -2.47
N ARG A 276 21.43 24.28 -1.61
CA ARG A 276 20.92 25.63 -1.83
C ARG A 276 21.97 26.69 -1.56
N ALA A 277 21.93 27.78 -2.32
CA ALA A 277 22.76 28.95 -2.06
C ALA A 277 22.61 29.42 -0.60
N SER A 278 23.73 29.49 0.10
CA SER A 278 23.78 29.82 1.52
C SER A 278 25.21 30.12 1.94
N THR A 279 25.36 31.10 2.82
CA THR A 279 26.63 31.42 3.50
C THR A 279 26.64 30.96 4.96
N LEU A 280 25.59 30.23 5.39
CA LEU A 280 25.45 29.74 6.76
C LEU A 280 26.52 28.69 7.13
N VAL A 281 27.11 28.03 6.13
CA VAL A 281 28.26 27.14 6.32
C VAL A 281 29.52 27.84 5.82
N SER A 282 30.41 28.19 6.74
CA SER A 282 31.66 28.89 6.44
C SER A 282 32.49 28.14 5.39
N GLY A 283 33.01 28.87 4.40
CA GLY A 283 33.81 28.32 3.31
C GLY A 283 33.01 27.64 2.20
N SER A 284 31.67 27.74 2.22
CA SER A 284 30.80 27.25 1.14
C SER A 284 29.84 28.35 0.66
N THR A 285 29.50 28.32 -0.63
CA THR A 285 28.49 29.21 -1.23
C THR A 285 27.11 28.56 -1.32
N GLN A 286 27.04 27.27 -1.03
CA GLN A 286 25.80 26.49 -0.93
C GLN A 286 25.88 25.55 0.28
N ALA A 287 24.71 25.19 0.82
CA ALA A 287 24.59 24.24 1.93
C ALA A 287 23.38 23.33 1.75
N CYS A 288 23.45 22.13 2.35
CA CYS A 288 22.32 21.23 2.47
C CYS A 288 21.32 21.78 3.49
N LEU A 289 20.25 22.40 3.00
CA LEU A 289 19.21 23.03 3.81
C LEU A 289 17.84 22.43 3.47
N PRO A 290 16.83 22.54 4.36
CA PRO A 290 15.46 22.16 4.01
C PRO A 290 15.04 22.79 2.68
N ALA A 291 14.33 22.03 1.85
CA ALA A 291 13.71 22.59 0.67
C ALA A 291 12.78 23.74 1.07
N LEU A 292 12.98 24.93 0.49
CA LEU A 292 11.98 25.99 0.62
C LEU A 292 10.76 25.64 -0.23
N PRO A 293 9.55 26.13 0.14
CA PRO A 293 8.36 25.97 -0.69
C PRO A 293 8.52 26.61 -2.07
N ASP A 294 9.43 27.59 -2.18
CA ASP A 294 9.78 28.35 -3.38
C ASP A 294 11.12 27.89 -4.01
N GLY A 295 11.72 26.80 -3.53
CA GLY A 295 13.03 26.30 -4.01
C GLY A 295 12.95 25.02 -4.84
N VAL A 296 11.83 24.32 -4.80
CA VAL A 296 11.62 23.04 -5.49
C VAL A 296 10.38 23.13 -6.36
N THR A 297 10.35 22.44 -7.48
CA THR A 297 9.19 22.48 -8.36
C THR A 297 8.07 21.64 -7.78
N PRO A 298 6.88 22.21 -7.53
CA PRO A 298 5.72 21.49 -7.03
C PRO A 298 5.13 20.70 -8.20
N VAL A 299 5.80 19.61 -8.56
CA VAL A 299 5.44 18.84 -9.76
C VAL A 299 3.98 18.38 -9.68
N GLY A 300 3.20 18.75 -10.69
CA GLY A 300 1.78 18.44 -10.79
C GLY A 300 0.82 19.42 -10.10
N ARG A 301 1.33 20.47 -9.45
CA ARG A 301 0.48 21.57 -8.95
C ARG A 301 -0.07 22.41 -10.09
N GLU A 302 -1.27 22.92 -9.88
CA GLU A 302 -1.92 23.89 -10.78
C GLU A 302 -1.09 25.16 -10.90
N CYS A 303 -1.14 25.79 -12.08
CA CYS A 303 -0.41 27.03 -12.30
C CYS A 303 -1.00 27.84 -13.47
N THR A 304 -0.76 29.14 -13.43
CA THR A 304 -1.02 30.05 -14.56
C THR A 304 0.33 30.59 -15.04
N PRO A 305 0.60 30.68 -16.36
CA PRO A 305 1.87 31.16 -16.87
C PRO A 305 2.26 32.52 -16.28
N GLY A 306 3.49 32.59 -15.77
CA GLY A 306 4.04 33.80 -15.16
C GLY A 306 5.40 33.55 -14.52
N PRO A 307 6.15 34.60 -14.18
CA PRO A 307 7.41 34.47 -13.46
C PRO A 307 7.19 33.75 -12.13
N ARG A 308 7.95 32.68 -11.86
CA ARG A 308 7.82 31.85 -10.65
C ARG A 308 6.40 31.30 -10.43
N ALA A 309 5.64 31.04 -11.50
CA ALA A 309 4.32 30.38 -11.41
C ALA A 309 4.36 29.05 -10.63
N CYS A 310 5.51 28.38 -10.65
CA CYS A 310 5.78 27.15 -9.92
C CYS A 310 6.59 27.36 -8.64
N GLY A 311 6.51 28.54 -8.06
CA GLY A 311 7.17 28.89 -6.79
C GLY A 311 8.66 29.14 -6.92
N ASN A 312 9.36 28.56 -7.89
CA ASN A 312 10.83 28.63 -7.99
C ASN A 312 11.30 29.01 -9.41
N THR A 313 12.63 29.12 -9.60
CA THR A 313 13.25 29.50 -10.89
C THR A 313 13.50 28.34 -11.86
N ASN A 314 13.54 27.11 -11.37
CA ASN A 314 13.68 25.88 -12.16
C ASN A 314 12.31 25.39 -12.67
N GLY A 315 11.26 25.67 -11.89
CA GLY A 315 9.89 25.28 -12.18
C GLY A 315 9.28 26.08 -13.32
N THR A 316 8.83 25.37 -14.33
CA THR A 316 8.09 25.87 -15.49
C THR A 316 6.63 25.50 -15.35
N CYS A 317 5.75 26.47 -15.60
CA CYS A 317 4.32 26.21 -15.69
C CYS A 317 3.96 25.83 -17.12
N ILE A 318 3.47 24.61 -17.32
CA ILE A 318 2.77 24.27 -18.55
C ILE A 318 1.39 24.94 -18.49
N PRO A 319 1.03 25.80 -19.46
CA PRO A 319 -0.23 26.55 -19.44
C PRO A 319 -1.46 25.63 -19.42
N PRO A 320 -2.57 26.09 -18.81
CA PRO A 320 -3.84 25.42 -18.98
C PRO A 320 -4.29 25.43 -20.44
N VAL A 321 -4.72 24.28 -20.94
CA VAL A 321 -5.37 24.14 -22.25
C VAL A 321 -6.84 23.81 -22.03
N SER A 322 -7.75 24.59 -22.62
CA SER A 322 -9.20 24.44 -22.47
C SER A 322 -9.74 23.21 -23.20
N THR A 323 -10.79 22.60 -22.66
CA THR A 323 -11.44 21.42 -23.23
C THR A 323 -12.38 21.75 -24.40
N PRO A 324 -12.43 20.94 -25.47
CA PRO A 324 -11.46 19.91 -25.89
C PRO A 324 -10.25 20.53 -26.63
N SER A 325 -9.05 19.94 -26.53
CA SER A 325 -7.88 20.41 -27.30
C SER A 325 -7.99 20.02 -28.77
N GLY A 326 -8.53 18.82 -29.06
CA GLY A 326 -8.95 18.37 -30.39
C GLY A 326 -7.82 18.23 -31.41
N ASN A 327 -6.57 18.29 -30.97
CA ASN A 327 -5.37 18.22 -31.80
C ASN A 327 -4.64 16.88 -31.75
N GLY A 328 -5.12 15.91 -30.98
CA GLY A 328 -4.51 14.57 -30.88
C GLY A 328 -3.18 14.55 -30.13
N ASP A 329 -2.84 15.60 -29.38
CA ASP A 329 -1.61 15.68 -28.59
C ASP A 329 -1.91 15.61 -27.07
N PHE A 330 -0.96 15.13 -26.29
CA PHE A 330 -0.99 15.12 -24.81
C PHE A 330 -0.82 16.54 -24.22
N ASP A 331 -1.57 17.52 -24.73
CA ASP A 331 -1.41 18.93 -24.39
C ASP A 331 -2.46 19.46 -23.41
N ARG A 332 -3.40 18.60 -22.99
CA ARG A 332 -4.50 18.97 -22.10
C ARG A 332 -4.10 19.06 -20.63
N TRP A 333 -3.31 20.07 -20.30
CA TRP A 333 -2.90 20.32 -18.91
C TRP A 333 -4.01 21.06 -18.14
N ASP A 334 -5.02 20.34 -17.66
CA ASP A 334 -6.15 20.93 -16.90
C ASP A 334 -5.62 21.83 -15.77
N LEU A 335 -6.05 23.09 -15.71
CA LEU A 335 -5.63 24.12 -14.73
C LEU A 335 -4.11 24.42 -14.68
N GLY A 336 -3.37 24.03 -15.73
CA GLY A 336 -1.92 24.21 -15.88
C GLY A 336 -1.13 23.29 -14.96
N TYR A 337 0.13 22.99 -15.29
CA TYR A 337 0.91 21.98 -14.58
C TYR A 337 2.32 22.45 -14.30
N CYS A 338 2.69 22.49 -13.03
CA CYS A 338 4.07 22.75 -12.64
C CYS A 338 4.96 21.54 -12.93
N THR A 339 6.05 21.79 -13.64
CA THR A 339 7.06 20.79 -13.97
C THR A 339 8.45 21.43 -14.06
N GLU A 340 9.49 20.64 -14.15
CA GLU A 340 10.84 21.09 -14.49
C GLU A 340 11.44 20.16 -15.53
N ALA A 341 12.35 20.69 -16.35
CA ALA A 341 13.07 19.89 -17.33
C ALA A 341 13.99 18.89 -16.63
N CYS A 342 14.10 17.69 -17.18
CA CYS A 342 14.82 16.60 -16.53
C CYS A 342 15.66 15.79 -17.54
N SER A 343 16.69 15.10 -17.05
CA SER A 343 17.61 14.28 -17.84
C SER A 343 17.84 12.89 -17.20
N GLY A 344 16.75 12.20 -16.87
CA GLY A 344 16.74 10.87 -16.24
C GLY A 344 16.08 10.85 -14.85
N ALA A 345 15.84 9.65 -14.30
CA ALA A 345 14.97 9.45 -13.13
C ALA A 345 15.36 10.24 -11.86
N ILE A 346 16.64 10.55 -11.66
CA ILE A 346 17.14 11.19 -10.42
C ILE A 346 17.19 12.73 -10.52
N SER A 347 16.79 13.30 -11.66
CA SER A 347 16.79 14.76 -11.87
C SER A 347 15.48 15.44 -11.48
N CYS A 348 14.49 14.68 -11.01
CA CYS A 348 13.20 15.20 -10.58
C CYS A 348 13.07 15.30 -9.06
N PRO A 349 12.19 16.18 -8.55
CA PRO A 349 11.90 16.26 -7.14
C PRO A 349 11.31 14.94 -6.63
N THR A 350 11.49 14.65 -5.35
CA THR A 350 10.92 13.45 -4.75
C THR A 350 9.39 13.42 -4.93
N GLY A 351 8.86 12.26 -5.31
CA GLY A 351 7.45 12.10 -5.72
C GLY A 351 7.18 12.46 -7.18
N ALA A 352 8.23 12.65 -7.98
CA ALA A 352 8.15 12.80 -9.42
C ALA A 352 9.16 11.91 -10.14
N ALA A 353 8.83 11.50 -11.36
CA ALA A 353 9.70 10.77 -12.25
C ALA A 353 9.92 11.59 -13.53
N CYS A 354 11.10 11.44 -14.11
CA CYS A 354 11.43 12.07 -15.37
C CYS A 354 10.80 11.26 -16.50
N ALA A 355 9.87 11.85 -17.24
CA ALA A 355 9.16 11.20 -18.33
C ALA A 355 9.29 12.04 -19.61
N ASN A 356 9.43 11.34 -20.74
CA ASN A 356 9.41 12.02 -22.04
C ASN A 356 7.96 12.25 -22.49
N MET A 357 7.60 13.52 -22.69
CA MET A 357 6.29 13.93 -23.14
C MET A 357 6.36 14.46 -24.58
N PRO A 358 5.53 13.94 -25.51
CA PRO A 358 5.44 14.45 -26.87
C PRO A 358 5.22 15.97 -26.88
N GLY A 359 6.03 16.69 -27.67
CA GLY A 359 5.96 18.15 -27.77
C GLY A 359 6.52 18.95 -26.58
N GLN A 360 6.84 18.30 -25.45
CA GLN A 360 7.37 18.94 -24.23
C GLN A 360 8.80 18.48 -23.89
N GLY A 361 9.24 17.35 -24.43
CA GLY A 361 10.53 16.74 -24.10
C GLY A 361 10.51 16.05 -22.74
N SER A 362 11.69 15.86 -22.15
CA SER A 362 11.82 15.22 -20.83
C SER A 362 11.48 16.20 -19.71
N ILE A 363 10.38 15.93 -19.02
CA ILE A 363 9.87 16.75 -17.92
C ILE A 363 9.55 15.89 -16.70
N CYS A 364 9.55 16.50 -15.52
CA CYS A 364 9.16 15.83 -14.29
C CYS A 364 7.64 15.71 -14.20
N LEU A 365 7.14 14.49 -14.02
CA LEU A 365 5.74 14.20 -13.77
C LEU A 365 5.57 13.58 -12.39
N LYS A 366 4.50 13.96 -11.69
CA LYS A 366 4.18 13.43 -10.37
C LYS A 366 4.01 11.90 -10.49
N THR A 367 4.69 11.13 -9.64
CA THR A 367 4.50 9.68 -9.60
C THR A 367 3.13 9.34 -9.02
N CYS A 368 2.57 8.21 -9.41
CA CYS A 368 1.30 7.73 -8.90
C CYS A 368 1.29 6.22 -8.70
N ASP A 369 0.48 5.76 -7.75
CA ASP A 369 0.02 4.39 -7.67
C ASP A 369 -0.85 4.07 -8.89
N VAL A 370 -0.69 2.86 -9.46
CA VAL A 370 -1.45 2.31 -10.59
C VAL A 370 -2.97 2.41 -10.44
N ASN A 371 -3.47 2.62 -9.23
CA ASN A 371 -4.89 2.84 -8.94
C ASN A 371 -5.36 4.30 -9.10
N GLY A 372 -4.48 5.23 -9.45
CA GLY A 372 -4.83 6.59 -9.90
C GLY A 372 -5.16 7.63 -8.83
N SER A 373 -5.22 7.26 -7.54
CA SER A 373 -5.62 8.18 -6.44
C SER A 373 -4.67 9.35 -6.20
N ASP A 374 -3.43 9.24 -6.67
CA ASP A 374 -2.40 10.25 -6.44
C ASP A 374 -2.46 11.40 -7.46
N CYS A 375 -3.16 11.19 -8.57
CA CYS A 375 -3.34 12.18 -9.61
C CYS A 375 -4.50 13.11 -9.29
N ARG A 376 -4.29 14.40 -9.56
CA ARG A 376 -5.34 15.40 -9.33
C ARG A 376 -6.49 15.25 -10.34
N PRO A 377 -7.68 15.79 -10.06
CA PRO A 377 -8.79 15.75 -11.01
C PRO A 377 -8.38 16.27 -12.40
N GLY A 378 -8.75 15.53 -13.45
CA GLY A 378 -8.34 15.81 -14.83
C GLY A 378 -7.08 15.07 -15.29
N TYR A 379 -6.39 14.37 -14.38
CA TYR A 379 -5.18 13.60 -14.68
C TYR A 379 -5.42 12.10 -14.46
N ALA A 380 -4.71 11.30 -15.23
CA ALA A 380 -4.72 9.84 -15.16
C ALA A 380 -3.34 9.32 -14.75
N CYS A 381 -3.31 8.19 -14.05
CA CYS A 381 -2.05 7.50 -13.78
C CYS A 381 -1.73 6.58 -14.96
N GLU A 382 -0.64 6.88 -15.67
CA GLU A 382 -0.17 6.09 -16.80
C GLU A 382 1.16 5.42 -16.45
N THR A 383 1.24 4.11 -16.69
CA THR A 383 2.47 3.34 -16.53
C THR A 383 3.33 3.48 -17.78
N ARG A 384 4.52 4.06 -17.63
CA ARG A 384 5.53 4.26 -18.67
C ARG A 384 6.79 3.46 -18.35
N ALA A 385 7.77 3.46 -19.27
CA ALA A 385 9.04 2.76 -19.08
C ALA A 385 9.79 3.26 -17.83
N GLU A 386 9.57 4.52 -17.46
CA GLU A 386 10.19 5.21 -16.33
C GLU A 386 9.41 5.05 -15.01
N GLY A 387 8.26 4.38 -15.03
CA GLY A 387 7.35 4.19 -13.89
C GLY A 387 5.95 4.78 -14.13
N SER A 388 5.11 4.71 -13.10
CA SER A 388 3.73 5.22 -13.16
C SER A 388 3.68 6.71 -12.80
N VAL A 389 3.16 7.53 -13.71
CA VAL A 389 3.16 9.00 -13.61
C VAL A 389 1.80 9.61 -13.97
N CYS A 390 1.50 10.75 -13.35
CA CYS A 390 0.28 11.52 -13.61
C CYS A 390 0.40 12.33 -14.90
N VAL A 391 -0.35 11.90 -15.91
CA VAL A 391 -0.47 12.55 -17.22
C VAL A 391 -1.85 13.18 -17.38
N PRO A 392 -2.02 14.15 -18.30
CA PRO A 392 -3.34 14.59 -18.75
C PRO A 392 -4.28 13.41 -19.03
N GLY A 393 -5.47 13.44 -18.42
CA GLY A 393 -6.49 12.44 -18.69
C GLY A 393 -7.20 12.70 -20.02
N CYS A 394 -7.46 11.65 -20.79
CA CYS A 394 -8.25 11.71 -22.01
C CYS A 394 -9.77 11.67 -21.71
N PHE A 395 -10.57 12.32 -22.56
CA PHE A 395 -12.03 12.37 -22.45
C PHE A 395 -12.72 11.88 -23.74
N GLY A 396 -11.98 11.80 -24.84
CA GLY A 396 -12.34 11.09 -26.06
C GLY A 396 -11.11 10.80 -26.91
N ASP A 397 -11.28 10.02 -27.99
CA ASP A 397 -10.17 9.58 -28.85
C ASP A 397 -9.40 10.73 -29.50
N GLN A 398 -10.03 11.89 -29.63
CA GLN A 398 -9.40 13.13 -30.13
C GLN A 398 -8.34 13.71 -29.19
N ASP A 399 -8.33 13.29 -27.92
CA ASP A 399 -7.33 13.69 -26.92
C ASP A 399 -6.12 12.74 -26.92
N CYS A 400 -6.13 11.71 -27.77
CA CYS A 400 -5.07 10.74 -27.91
C CYS A 400 -4.40 10.85 -29.28
N ASP A 401 -3.15 10.39 -29.37
CA ASP A 401 -2.43 10.35 -30.65
C ASP A 401 -3.13 9.46 -31.69
N SER A 402 -2.71 9.58 -32.96
CA SER A 402 -3.32 8.82 -34.05
C SER A 402 -3.28 7.30 -33.87
N ASN A 403 -2.36 6.80 -33.03
CA ASN A 403 -2.15 5.38 -32.76
C ASN A 403 -2.78 4.92 -31.45
N SER A 404 -3.52 5.78 -30.75
CA SER A 404 -4.09 5.51 -29.43
C SER A 404 -5.58 5.85 -29.40
N VAL A 405 -6.32 5.24 -28.48
CA VAL A 405 -7.73 5.58 -28.18
C VAL A 405 -7.87 5.93 -26.72
N CYS A 406 -8.88 6.74 -26.41
CA CYS A 406 -9.14 7.10 -25.03
C CYS A 406 -9.86 5.96 -24.32
N ARG A 407 -9.19 5.39 -23.32
CA ARG A 407 -9.84 4.54 -22.35
C ARG A 407 -10.52 5.44 -21.33
N THR A 408 -11.75 5.82 -21.62
CA THR A 408 -12.53 6.81 -20.85
C THR A 408 -12.73 6.46 -19.37
N CYS A 409 -12.50 5.21 -18.97
CA CYS A 409 -12.70 4.76 -17.60
C CYS A 409 -11.65 5.22 -16.59
N ASP A 410 -10.39 5.14 -16.96
CA ASP A 410 -9.26 5.64 -16.17
C ASP A 410 -8.62 6.86 -16.84
N ARG A 411 -9.21 7.31 -17.97
CA ARG A 411 -8.78 8.46 -18.76
C ARG A 411 -7.36 8.30 -19.29
N VAL A 412 -6.93 7.07 -19.57
CA VAL A 412 -5.61 6.78 -20.14
C VAL A 412 -5.73 6.59 -21.65
N CYS A 413 -4.82 7.19 -22.42
CA CYS A 413 -4.69 6.87 -23.85
C CYS A 413 -3.99 5.50 -23.99
N VAL A 414 -4.66 4.54 -24.60
CA VAL A 414 -4.12 3.18 -24.81
C VAL A 414 -3.84 2.93 -26.29
N PRO A 415 -2.75 2.22 -26.64
CA PRO A 415 -2.44 1.92 -28.03
C PRO A 415 -3.57 1.18 -28.75
N LYS A 416 -3.87 1.60 -29.98
CA LYS A 416 -4.73 0.89 -30.92
C LYS A 416 -4.10 -0.45 -31.24
N LYS A 417 -4.84 -1.52 -31.03
CA LYS A 417 -4.49 -2.88 -31.44
C LYS A 417 -5.42 -3.31 -32.57
N THR A 418 -4.85 -3.90 -33.61
CA THR A 418 -5.56 -4.39 -34.80
C THR A 418 -6.00 -5.85 -34.67
N SER A 419 -5.90 -6.44 -33.48
CA SER A 419 -6.31 -7.82 -33.28
C SER A 419 -7.81 -8.01 -33.50
N ALA A 420 -8.16 -9.12 -34.13
CA ALA A 420 -9.55 -9.55 -34.29
C ALA A 420 -10.15 -10.12 -33.00
N LYS A 421 -9.31 -10.50 -32.00
CA LYS A 421 -9.80 -11.07 -30.74
C LYS A 421 -10.50 -10.01 -29.89
N GLN A 422 -11.59 -10.41 -29.25
CA GLN A 422 -12.44 -9.59 -28.41
C GLN A 422 -12.46 -10.10 -26.97
N VAL A 423 -13.09 -9.32 -26.09
CA VAL A 423 -13.33 -9.72 -24.70
C VAL A 423 -14.01 -11.10 -24.66
N GLY A 424 -13.38 -12.05 -23.96
CA GLY A 424 -13.82 -13.44 -23.87
C GLY A 424 -13.15 -14.42 -24.84
N ASP A 425 -12.29 -13.95 -25.75
CA ASP A 425 -11.49 -14.83 -26.61
C ASP A 425 -10.21 -15.28 -25.88
N ALA A 426 -9.73 -16.48 -26.18
CA ALA A 426 -8.51 -16.98 -25.56
C ALA A 426 -7.27 -16.26 -26.11
N CYS A 427 -6.29 -16.00 -25.26
CA CYS A 427 -5.04 -15.32 -25.62
C CYS A 427 -3.82 -15.95 -24.93
N THR A 428 -2.63 -15.72 -25.48
CA THR A 428 -1.36 -16.07 -24.80
C THR A 428 -0.49 -14.85 -24.50
N ALA A 429 -0.89 -13.66 -24.96
CA ALA A 429 -0.22 -12.40 -24.70
C ALA A 429 -1.17 -11.22 -24.96
N ASP A 430 -0.89 -10.07 -24.34
CA ASP A 430 -1.67 -8.84 -24.48
C ASP A 430 -1.78 -8.34 -25.93
N ALA A 431 -0.75 -8.60 -26.74
CA ALA A 431 -0.71 -8.20 -28.15
C ALA A 431 -1.79 -8.90 -28.99
N GLU A 432 -2.31 -10.03 -28.51
CA GLU A 432 -3.36 -10.77 -29.20
C GLU A 432 -4.75 -10.22 -28.94
N CYS A 433 -4.94 -9.33 -27.97
CA CYS A 433 -6.25 -8.80 -27.64
C CYS A 433 -6.54 -7.50 -28.38
N GLY A 434 -7.83 -7.17 -28.53
CA GLY A 434 -8.29 -5.98 -29.22
C GLY A 434 -7.84 -4.68 -28.55
N THR A 435 -8.15 -3.55 -29.19
CA THR A 435 -7.90 -2.24 -28.59
C THR A 435 -8.59 -2.14 -27.23
N ASN A 436 -7.91 -1.56 -26.23
CA ASN A 436 -8.41 -1.48 -24.84
C ASN A 436 -8.59 -2.86 -24.15
N GLN A 437 -7.88 -3.90 -24.61
CA GLN A 437 -7.92 -5.21 -23.98
C GLN A 437 -6.52 -5.69 -23.60
N TYR A 438 -6.47 -6.54 -22.59
CA TYR A 438 -5.28 -7.23 -22.10
C TYR A 438 -5.58 -8.72 -21.93
N CYS A 439 -4.54 -9.54 -21.90
CA CYS A 439 -4.65 -10.95 -21.69
C CYS A 439 -4.66 -11.24 -20.20
N LEU A 440 -5.84 -11.49 -19.65
CA LEU A 440 -6.01 -11.83 -18.25
C LEU A 440 -5.64 -13.30 -18.03
N PHE A 441 -4.57 -13.52 -17.27
CA PHE A 441 -4.17 -14.85 -16.82
C PHE A 441 -4.79 -15.13 -15.46
N ALA A 442 -5.58 -16.20 -15.38
CA ALA A 442 -6.11 -16.68 -14.11
C ALA A 442 -5.19 -17.77 -13.54
N GLU A 443 -4.86 -17.67 -12.26
CA GLU A 443 -4.35 -18.79 -11.44
C GLU A 443 -3.08 -19.49 -11.98
N GLY A 444 -2.23 -18.79 -12.74
CA GLY A 444 -0.98 -19.36 -13.28
C GLY A 444 -1.15 -20.15 -14.58
N ASN A 445 -2.32 -20.11 -15.21
CA ASN A 445 -2.55 -20.77 -16.49
C ASN A 445 -1.72 -20.13 -17.62
N PRO A 446 -1.07 -20.91 -18.50
CA PRO A 446 -0.32 -20.38 -19.65
C PRO A 446 -1.23 -19.78 -20.74
N GLN A 447 -2.53 -20.06 -20.68
CA GLN A 447 -3.55 -19.48 -21.55
C GLN A 447 -4.41 -18.50 -20.76
N GLY A 448 -4.51 -17.27 -21.25
CA GLY A 448 -5.37 -16.23 -20.70
C GLY A 448 -6.66 -16.04 -21.50
N VAL A 449 -7.45 -15.08 -21.07
CA VAL A 449 -8.64 -14.60 -21.78
C VAL A 449 -8.52 -13.10 -22.01
N CYS A 450 -8.84 -12.64 -23.22
CA CYS A 450 -8.89 -11.22 -23.50
C CYS A 450 -9.96 -10.60 -22.62
N ALA A 451 -9.55 -9.62 -21.83
CA ALA A 451 -10.39 -8.89 -20.90
C ALA A 451 -10.16 -7.40 -21.10
N GLN A 452 -11.09 -6.60 -20.58
CA GLN A 452 -11.02 -5.14 -20.59
C GLN A 452 -11.25 -4.63 -19.18
N PRO A 453 -10.52 -3.62 -18.67
CA PRO A 453 -10.78 -3.08 -17.34
C PRO A 453 -12.19 -2.52 -17.22
N CYS A 454 -12.79 -2.63 -16.03
CA CYS A 454 -14.13 -2.11 -15.80
C CYS A 454 -14.33 -1.58 -14.38
N SER A 455 -15.32 -0.71 -14.19
CA SER A 455 -15.70 -0.16 -12.90
C SER A 455 -17.20 0.10 -12.87
N VAL A 456 -17.80 -0.05 -11.68
CA VAL A 456 -19.24 0.16 -11.46
C VAL A 456 -19.68 1.63 -11.62
N ALA A 457 -18.73 2.57 -11.69
CA ALA A 457 -18.99 4.01 -11.72
C ALA A 457 -18.66 4.67 -13.08
N ALA A 458 -17.77 4.09 -13.91
CA ALA A 458 -17.23 4.78 -15.08
C ALA A 458 -17.14 3.96 -16.37
N CYS A 459 -17.29 2.63 -16.35
CA CYS A 459 -17.19 1.80 -17.57
C CYS A 459 -18.26 0.74 -17.67
N SER A 460 -18.99 0.78 -18.78
CA SER A 460 -19.85 -0.33 -19.19
C SER A 460 -19.03 -1.35 -19.97
N CYS A 461 -19.29 -2.62 -19.69
CA CYS A 461 -18.69 -3.70 -20.45
C CYS A 461 -19.35 -3.84 -21.83
N PRO A 462 -18.61 -4.28 -22.87
CA PRO A 462 -19.20 -4.59 -24.18
C PRO A 462 -20.40 -5.54 -24.06
N GLY A 463 -21.35 -5.42 -24.99
CA GLY A 463 -22.56 -6.25 -24.99
C GLY A 463 -22.24 -7.76 -24.89
N GLY A 464 -22.88 -8.46 -23.96
CA GLY A 464 -22.62 -9.88 -23.68
C GLY A 464 -21.50 -10.17 -22.68
N THR A 465 -20.92 -9.12 -22.08
CA THR A 465 -19.89 -9.23 -21.03
C THR A 465 -20.34 -8.47 -19.78
N SER A 466 -19.78 -8.83 -18.63
CA SER A 466 -20.15 -8.25 -17.33
C SER A 466 -18.89 -7.89 -16.54
N CYS A 467 -18.96 -6.84 -15.74
CA CYS A 467 -17.84 -6.37 -14.93
C CYS A 467 -17.68 -7.25 -13.68
N GLN A 468 -16.61 -8.03 -13.62
CA GLN A 468 -16.38 -9.04 -12.59
C GLN A 468 -15.09 -8.76 -11.83
N VAL A 469 -15.04 -9.10 -10.54
CA VAL A 469 -13.76 -9.14 -9.81
C VAL A 469 -12.99 -10.37 -10.25
N VAL A 470 -11.75 -10.17 -10.70
CA VAL A 470 -10.92 -11.20 -11.36
C VAL A 470 -9.75 -11.67 -10.52
N ASN A 471 -9.44 -11.00 -9.41
CA ASN A 471 -8.43 -11.42 -8.45
C ASN A 471 -8.79 -11.01 -7.02
N LYS A 472 -7.99 -11.45 -6.06
CA LYS A 472 -8.22 -11.22 -4.62
C LYS A 472 -7.91 -9.78 -4.22
N GLU A 473 -7.15 -9.08 -5.05
CA GLU A 473 -6.79 -7.67 -4.92
C GLU A 473 -7.93 -6.73 -5.35
N GLY A 474 -9.06 -7.29 -5.81
CA GLY A 474 -10.25 -6.52 -6.17
C GLY A 474 -10.22 -5.93 -7.58
N GLU A 475 -9.27 -6.34 -8.43
CA GLU A 475 -9.21 -5.93 -9.83
C GLU A 475 -10.50 -6.35 -10.54
N ARG A 476 -11.03 -5.45 -11.37
CA ARG A 476 -12.28 -5.67 -12.10
C ARG A 476 -12.05 -5.66 -13.60
N ALA A 477 -12.52 -6.71 -14.27
CA ALA A 477 -12.47 -6.82 -15.71
C ALA A 477 -13.80 -7.27 -16.32
N CYS A 478 -14.08 -6.81 -17.54
CA CYS A 478 -15.16 -7.29 -18.37
C CYS A 478 -14.87 -8.72 -18.77
N MET A 479 -15.71 -9.62 -18.27
CA MET A 479 -15.64 -11.04 -18.55
C MET A 479 -16.89 -11.46 -19.32
N LYS A 480 -16.72 -12.33 -20.32
CA LYS A 480 -17.85 -12.87 -21.08
C LYS A 480 -18.68 -13.76 -20.17
N TYR A 481 -19.95 -13.38 -20.00
CA TYR A 481 -20.92 -14.20 -19.28
C TYR A 481 -21.06 -15.55 -20.00
N CYS A 482 -21.21 -16.62 -19.23
CA CYS A 482 -21.35 -17.94 -19.83
C CYS A 482 -22.51 -18.75 -19.23
N ALA A 483 -23.13 -19.54 -20.11
CA ALA A 483 -23.85 -20.77 -19.79
C ALA A 483 -23.03 -21.97 -20.31
N ALA A 484 -23.40 -23.21 -19.93
CA ALA A 484 -22.74 -24.41 -20.44
C ALA A 484 -22.63 -24.35 -21.99
N SER A 485 -21.42 -24.51 -22.54
CA SER A 485 -21.04 -24.44 -23.98
C SER A 485 -20.96 -23.07 -24.68
N THR A 486 -21.06 -21.95 -23.96
CA THR A 486 -20.99 -20.60 -24.58
C THR A 486 -19.58 -20.00 -24.72
N CYS A 487 -18.58 -20.64 -24.10
CA CYS A 487 -17.18 -20.24 -24.19
C CYS A 487 -16.50 -20.85 -25.42
N ALA A 488 -15.47 -20.19 -25.94
CA ALA A 488 -14.64 -20.75 -27.02
C ALA A 488 -14.08 -22.13 -26.61
N SER A 489 -13.74 -22.99 -27.57
CA SER A 489 -13.37 -24.40 -27.30
C SER A 489 -12.16 -24.59 -26.37
N SER A 490 -11.33 -23.57 -26.18
CA SER A 490 -10.19 -23.57 -25.26
C SER A 490 -10.50 -22.92 -23.90
N LEU A 491 -11.72 -22.45 -23.69
CA LEU A 491 -12.20 -21.81 -22.47
C LEU A 491 -13.40 -22.59 -21.94
N ARG A 492 -13.67 -22.44 -20.65
CA ARG A 492 -14.79 -23.09 -19.96
C ARG A 492 -15.62 -22.07 -19.20
N CYS A 493 -16.84 -22.45 -18.87
CA CYS A 493 -17.69 -21.66 -18.00
C CYS A 493 -17.37 -22.00 -16.54
N GLY A 494 -16.84 -21.04 -15.78
CA GLY A 494 -16.51 -21.16 -14.36
C GLY A 494 -17.08 -20.00 -13.55
N THR A 495 -17.12 -20.12 -12.22
CA THR A 495 -17.57 -19.04 -11.33
C THR A 495 -16.43 -18.08 -11.01
N THR A 496 -16.69 -16.78 -11.09
CA THR A 496 -15.79 -15.73 -10.59
C THR A 496 -15.76 -15.70 -9.06
N GLU A 497 -14.87 -14.90 -8.46
CA GLU A 497 -14.84 -14.63 -7.01
C GLU A 497 -16.18 -14.08 -6.49
N GLN A 498 -16.97 -13.43 -7.35
CA GLN A 498 -18.32 -12.94 -7.03
C GLN A 498 -19.44 -13.99 -7.27
N GLY A 499 -19.09 -15.24 -7.57
CA GLY A 499 -20.03 -16.33 -7.82
C GLY A 499 -20.79 -16.23 -9.15
N THR A 500 -20.39 -15.33 -10.06
CA THR A 500 -21.06 -15.17 -11.36
C THR A 500 -20.36 -16.04 -12.41
N PRO A 501 -21.08 -16.77 -13.28
CA PRO A 501 -20.46 -17.58 -14.31
C PRO A 501 -19.84 -16.74 -15.43
N ALA A 502 -18.56 -16.95 -15.70
CA ALA A 502 -17.79 -16.31 -16.76
C ALA A 502 -16.85 -17.29 -17.48
N CYS A 503 -16.42 -16.93 -18.69
CA CYS A 503 -15.44 -17.73 -19.44
C CYS A 503 -14.04 -17.61 -18.84
N HIS A 504 -13.48 -18.74 -18.41
CA HIS A 504 -12.13 -18.86 -17.85
C HIS A 504 -11.28 -19.86 -18.63
N PRO A 505 -9.94 -19.76 -18.53
CA PRO A 505 -9.04 -20.81 -18.99
C PRO A 505 -9.36 -22.15 -18.30
N ALA A 506 -9.30 -23.25 -19.06
CA ALA A 506 -9.35 -24.59 -18.51
C ALA A 506 -7.96 -25.01 -18.01
N CYS A 507 -7.88 -25.57 -16.79
CA CYS A 507 -6.66 -26.27 -16.40
C CYS A 507 -6.60 -27.61 -17.14
N GLN A 508 -5.42 -28.00 -17.58
CA GLN A 508 -5.14 -29.31 -18.16
C GLN A 508 -4.39 -30.20 -17.17
N SER A 509 -3.68 -29.59 -16.22
CA SER A 509 -2.92 -30.22 -15.17
C SER A 509 -2.91 -29.39 -13.88
N ASP A 510 -2.47 -29.99 -12.78
CA ASP A 510 -2.27 -29.30 -11.50
C ASP A 510 -1.27 -28.13 -11.61
N GLN A 511 -0.44 -28.07 -12.67
CA GLN A 511 0.51 -26.98 -12.90
C GLN A 511 -0.14 -25.70 -13.42
N ASP A 512 -1.36 -25.82 -13.99
CA ASP A 512 -2.12 -24.68 -14.51
C ASP A 512 -2.96 -23.99 -13.43
N CYS A 513 -2.80 -24.42 -12.18
CA CYS A 513 -3.53 -23.93 -11.02
C CYS A 513 -2.58 -23.28 -10.00
N GLY A 514 -3.12 -22.35 -9.19
CA GLY A 514 -2.35 -21.67 -8.15
C GLY A 514 -1.72 -22.63 -7.13
N PRO A 515 -0.68 -22.20 -6.40
CA PRO A 515 0.00 -23.06 -5.43
C PRO A 515 -0.97 -23.67 -4.42
N SER A 516 -1.02 -25.01 -4.34
CA SER A 516 -1.91 -25.83 -3.51
C SER A 516 -3.29 -26.17 -4.09
N MET A 517 -3.64 -25.68 -5.28
CA MET A 517 -4.86 -26.05 -6.00
C MET A 517 -4.61 -27.28 -6.90
N ARG A 518 -5.67 -28.02 -7.24
CA ARG A 518 -5.61 -29.15 -8.18
C ARG A 518 -6.58 -28.98 -9.32
N CYS A 519 -6.23 -29.55 -10.47
CA CYS A 519 -7.08 -29.54 -11.64
C CYS A 519 -8.10 -30.69 -11.60
N GLY A 520 -9.38 -30.33 -11.58
CA GLY A 520 -10.51 -31.26 -11.61
C GLY A 520 -10.82 -31.75 -13.03
N SER A 521 -11.58 -32.83 -13.14
CA SER A 521 -11.99 -33.45 -14.41
C SER A 521 -12.84 -32.55 -15.32
N GLY A 522 -13.40 -31.46 -14.79
CA GLY A 522 -14.07 -30.40 -15.56
C GLY A 522 -13.16 -29.25 -16.00
N GLY A 523 -11.83 -29.40 -15.86
CA GLY A 523 -10.84 -28.36 -16.12
C GLY A 523 -10.83 -27.25 -15.06
N THR A 524 -11.35 -27.52 -13.84
CA THR A 524 -11.47 -26.56 -12.74
C THR A 524 -10.39 -26.71 -11.68
N CYS A 525 -9.66 -25.64 -11.41
CA CYS A 525 -8.81 -25.55 -10.23
C CYS A 525 -9.68 -25.51 -8.97
N TYR A 526 -9.42 -26.42 -8.04
CA TYR A 526 -10.09 -26.48 -6.75
C TYR A 526 -9.05 -26.66 -5.64
N ASP A 527 -9.33 -26.12 -4.45
CA ASP A 527 -8.48 -26.38 -3.28
C ASP A 527 -8.89 -27.75 -2.68
N PRO A 528 -8.04 -28.79 -2.73
CA PRO A 528 -8.34 -30.08 -2.12
C PRO A 528 -8.46 -30.02 -0.59
N LYS A 529 -8.05 -28.90 0.04
CA LYS A 529 -8.13 -28.66 1.48
C LYS A 529 -9.23 -27.67 1.87
N ALA A 530 -9.93 -27.06 0.91
CA ALA A 530 -11.10 -26.23 1.22
C ALA A 530 -12.14 -27.12 1.89
N ARG A 531 -12.44 -26.84 3.16
CA ARG A 531 -13.61 -27.41 3.81
C ARG A 531 -14.82 -26.80 3.13
N PRO A 532 -15.80 -27.58 2.63
CA PRO A 532 -17.01 -27.00 2.09
C PRO A 532 -17.68 -26.18 3.19
N ASP A 533 -17.74 -24.87 3.00
CA ASP A 533 -18.61 -24.01 3.79
C ASP A 533 -20.04 -24.56 3.67
N ALA A 534 -20.78 -24.55 4.77
CA ALA A 534 -22.11 -25.13 4.91
C ALA A 534 -23.19 -24.36 4.10
N GLY A 535 -23.01 -24.24 2.79
CA GLY A 535 -24.00 -23.79 1.82
C GLY A 535 -24.84 -24.98 1.35
N GLY A 536 -26.16 -24.84 1.43
CA GLY A 536 -27.12 -25.95 1.36
C GLY A 536 -26.99 -26.90 0.17
N CYS A 537 -27.14 -28.20 0.46
CA CYS A 537 -27.36 -29.25 -0.53
C CYS A 537 -28.58 -28.95 -1.39
N ALA A 538 -28.34 -28.47 -2.61
CA ALA A 538 -29.35 -28.33 -3.64
C ALA A 538 -28.89 -28.96 -4.97
N LEU A 539 -28.23 -30.12 -4.95
CA LEU A 539 -27.95 -30.91 -6.17
C LEU A 539 -27.94 -32.42 -5.85
N CYS A 540 -29.13 -32.99 -5.66
CA CYS A 540 -29.42 -34.41 -5.87
C CYS A 540 -30.84 -34.53 -6.42
N ASN A 541 -31.03 -34.04 -7.65
CA ASN A 541 -32.10 -34.46 -8.53
C ASN A 541 -31.57 -34.28 -9.94
N ASP A 542 -30.96 -35.34 -10.47
CA ASP A 542 -31.10 -35.71 -11.87
C ASP A 542 -30.75 -37.19 -12.02
N ALA A 543 -31.67 -37.91 -12.63
CA ALA A 543 -31.61 -39.34 -12.87
C ALA A 543 -30.48 -39.69 -13.85
N GLY A 544 -29.50 -40.47 -13.40
CA GLY A 544 -28.45 -41.05 -14.22
C GLY A 544 -28.03 -42.40 -13.67
N THR A 545 -27.95 -43.39 -14.55
CA THR A 545 -27.75 -44.85 -14.35
C THR A 545 -26.69 -45.27 -13.30
N PRO A 546 -26.94 -46.36 -12.54
CA PRO A 546 -25.97 -46.91 -11.59
C PRO A 546 -24.79 -47.60 -12.29
N PRO A 547 -23.57 -47.59 -11.71
CA PRO A 547 -22.41 -48.31 -12.25
C PRO A 547 -22.56 -49.84 -12.12
N PRO A 548 -21.88 -50.63 -12.97
CA PRO A 548 -21.97 -52.09 -12.95
C PRO A 548 -21.35 -52.70 -11.67
N PRO A 549 -21.81 -53.89 -11.24
CA PRO A 549 -21.32 -54.54 -10.03
C PRO A 549 -19.86 -55.01 -10.20
N PRO A 550 -19.03 -54.98 -9.13
CA PRO A 550 -17.67 -55.51 -9.18
C PRO A 550 -17.66 -57.05 -9.20
N ASP A 551 -16.91 -57.63 -10.14
CA ASP A 551 -16.63 -59.06 -10.20
C ASP A 551 -15.76 -59.52 -9.02
N ALA A 552 -16.10 -60.69 -8.48
CA ALA A 552 -15.45 -61.33 -7.35
C ALA A 552 -14.09 -61.96 -7.72
N GLY A 553 -13.03 -61.57 -7.02
CA GLY A 553 -11.73 -62.24 -6.97
C GLY A 553 -11.12 -62.12 -5.57
N PRO A 554 -10.38 -63.14 -5.06
CA PRO A 554 -10.24 -63.36 -3.63
C PRO A 554 -9.11 -62.56 -2.95
N GLU A 555 -9.49 -61.96 -1.82
CA GLU A 555 -8.80 -61.68 -0.55
C GLU A 555 -7.28 -61.43 -0.48
N THR A 556 -6.88 -60.22 -0.03
CA THR A 556 -6.16 -59.87 1.23
C THR A 556 -5.38 -58.52 1.10
N PRO A 557 -4.90 -57.83 2.16
CA PRO A 557 -5.65 -56.75 2.83
C PRO A 557 -4.90 -55.40 2.97
N LYS A 558 -5.66 -54.32 3.21
CA LYS A 558 -5.35 -53.03 3.91
C LYS A 558 -5.71 -51.79 3.11
N GLY A 559 -6.49 -50.91 3.73
CA GLY A 559 -6.65 -49.52 3.33
C GLY A 559 -8.09 -49.03 3.47
N GLU A 560 -8.38 -48.39 4.60
CA GLU A 560 -9.65 -47.70 4.88
C GLU A 560 -10.03 -46.72 3.75
N SER A 561 -11.27 -46.79 3.27
CA SER A 561 -11.93 -45.69 2.57
C SER A 561 -13.29 -45.46 3.20
N GLY A 562 -13.45 -44.28 3.79
CA GLY A 562 -14.70 -43.82 4.38
C GLY A 562 -15.71 -43.48 3.29
N GLY A 563 -16.80 -44.24 3.25
CA GLY A 563 -18.01 -43.86 2.51
C GLY A 563 -18.78 -42.78 3.27
N CYS A 564 -19.43 -41.88 2.53
CA CYS A 564 -20.30 -40.83 3.05
C CYS A 564 -21.53 -41.44 3.74
N GLY A 565 -21.49 -41.57 5.06
CA GLY A 565 -22.64 -41.94 5.88
C GLY A 565 -23.42 -40.70 6.35
N CYS A 566 -24.63 -40.51 5.83
CA CYS A 566 -25.63 -39.68 6.51
C CYS A 566 -26.08 -40.41 7.78
N GLN A 567 -25.74 -39.90 8.96
CA GLN A 567 -26.29 -40.39 10.23
C GLN A 567 -26.99 -39.27 10.99
N SER A 568 -28.27 -39.51 11.24
CA SER A 568 -29.13 -38.78 12.18
C SER A 568 -28.64 -38.94 13.62
N THR A 569 -28.85 -37.90 14.43
CA THR A 569 -28.57 -37.87 15.88
C THR A 569 -29.79 -38.39 16.68
N PRO A 570 -29.74 -38.50 18.03
CA PRO A 570 -29.15 -39.64 18.73
C PRO A 570 -30.12 -40.24 19.79
N LEU A 571 -29.95 -41.50 20.17
CA LEU A 571 -30.44 -42.00 21.46
C LEU A 571 -29.47 -43.00 22.12
N SER A 572 -28.97 -42.56 23.28
CA SER A 572 -28.74 -43.30 24.52
C SER A 572 -27.83 -44.55 24.59
N ALA A 573 -26.76 -44.37 25.38
CA ALA A 573 -26.22 -45.25 26.42
C ALA A 573 -25.66 -46.64 26.04
N ALA A 574 -24.33 -46.80 26.15
CA ALA A 574 -23.66 -47.71 27.08
C ALA A 574 -22.12 -47.67 26.93
N PHE A 575 -21.41 -48.04 28.00
CA PHE A 575 -19.96 -48.28 28.15
C PHE A 575 -19.07 -47.01 28.18
N LEU A 576 -18.66 -46.45 29.33
CA LEU A 576 -18.01 -47.04 30.52
C LEU A 576 -16.82 -47.94 30.16
N GLY A 577 -15.61 -47.37 30.21
CA GLY A 577 -14.35 -48.11 30.30
C GLY A 577 -13.21 -47.48 29.51
N GLY A 578 -12.38 -46.66 30.15
CA GLY A 578 -11.03 -46.39 29.63
C GLY A 578 -10.58 -44.92 29.57
N LEU A 579 -10.79 -44.12 30.62
CA LEU A 579 -10.04 -42.86 30.76
C LEU A 579 -9.84 -42.44 32.21
N VAL A 580 -9.27 -43.36 33.00
CA VAL A 580 -8.74 -43.08 34.36
C VAL A 580 -7.23 -43.35 34.44
N LEU A 581 -6.57 -43.77 33.35
CA LEU A 581 -5.15 -44.21 33.40
C LEU A 581 -4.10 -43.23 32.83
N LEU A 582 -4.46 -41.97 32.56
CA LEU A 582 -3.51 -40.97 32.05
C LEU A 582 -3.52 -39.64 32.84
N LEU A 583 -3.95 -39.67 34.10
CA LEU A 583 -3.79 -38.59 35.08
C LEU A 583 -3.12 -39.06 36.38
N LEU A 584 -2.25 -40.06 36.31
CA LEU A 584 -1.47 -40.55 37.46
C LEU A 584 0.04 -40.66 37.22
N LEU A 585 0.60 -39.95 36.24
CA LEU A 585 2.06 -39.90 36.01
C LEU A 585 2.58 -38.49 35.68
N ALA A 586 2.15 -37.48 36.44
CA ALA A 586 2.86 -36.20 36.52
C ALA A 586 2.52 -35.47 37.82
N GLY A 587 2.90 -36.02 38.97
CA GLY A 587 2.68 -35.33 40.23
C GLY A 587 3.06 -36.12 41.49
N ARG A 588 4.37 -36.26 41.77
CA ARG A 588 4.99 -36.18 43.13
C ARG A 588 6.38 -36.85 43.19
N ARG A 589 7.41 -36.02 43.37
CA ARG A 589 8.49 -36.18 44.37
C ARG A 589 8.84 -34.76 44.84
N ARG A 590 8.22 -34.22 45.90
CA ARG A 590 8.58 -34.26 47.36
C ARG A 590 10.04 -33.87 47.70
N ASN A 591 10.22 -32.58 47.98
CA ASN A 591 10.64 -31.92 49.24
C ASN A 591 11.77 -32.48 50.16
N TRP A 592 12.66 -31.52 50.49
CA TRP A 592 13.27 -31.15 51.78
C TRP A 592 14.63 -31.75 52.22
N HIS A 593 15.59 -30.86 52.48
CA HIS A 593 16.27 -30.76 53.78
C HIS A 593 16.75 -29.31 54.04
N LYS A 594 16.32 -28.76 55.18
CA LYS A 594 17.08 -27.78 55.97
C LYS A 594 17.86 -28.56 57.03
N GLN A 595 19.16 -28.32 57.12
CA GLN A 595 19.89 -27.98 58.35
C GLN A 595 20.99 -27.00 57.93
#